data_AF-A0A936A9U2-F1
#
_entry.id   AF-A0A936A9U2-F1
#
_cell.length_a   1.000
_cell.length_b   1.000
_cell.length_c   1.000
_cell.angle_alpha   90.00
_cell.angle_beta   90.00
_cell.angle_gamma   90.00
#
_symmetry.space_group_name_H-M   'P 1'
#
loop_
_entity.id
_entity.type
_entity.pdbx_description
1 polymer ?
#
loop_
_entity_poly.entity_id
_entity_poly.type
_entity_poly.pdbx_seq_one_letter_code
_entity_poly.pdbx_strand_id
1 'polypeptide(L)' 'MKTKKKKLFDAVQMVREIRDASYRQKTDPNFDPKEFQRIKEKWTKLLEQQEKENLKILV' A
#
# COMPACT_ATOMS: atom_id res chain seq x y z
N MET A 1 3.84 -18.12 22.61
CA MET A 1 4.36 -17.15 21.61
C MET A 1 3.20 -16.25 21.18
N LYS A 2 3.28 -14.93 21.40
CA LYS A 2 2.23 -14.01 20.95
C LYS A 2 2.15 -14.11 19.43
N THR A 3 1.02 -14.56 18.89
CA THR A 3 0.74 -14.57 17.46
C THR A 3 0.86 -13.13 16.96
N LYS A 4 2.00 -12.80 16.33
CA LYS A 4 2.16 -11.51 15.66
C LYS A 4 1.07 -11.48 14.59
N LYS A 5 0.06 -10.61 14.77
CA LYS A 5 -0.95 -10.36 13.74
C LYS A 5 -0.21 -10.11 12.42
N LYS A 6 -0.53 -10.87 11.37
CA LYS A 6 0.04 -10.61 10.04
C LYS A 6 -0.36 -9.18 9.65
N LYS A 7 0.63 -8.38 9.27
CA LYS A 7 0.43 -7.01 8.81
C LYS A 7 0.30 -7.06 7.28
N LEU A 8 -0.91 -6.85 6.78
CA LEU A 8 -1.22 -6.77 5.35
C LEU A 8 -0.97 -5.37 4.80
N PHE A 9 -1.31 -4.34 5.57
CA PHE A 9 -1.12 -2.95 5.20
C PHE A 9 0.12 -2.35 5.89
N ASP A 10 1.04 -1.78 5.12
CA ASP A 10 2.22 -1.08 5.63
C ASP A 10 2.34 0.35 5.09
N ALA A 11 1.95 1.30 5.94
CA ALA A 11 2.05 2.73 5.65
C ALA A 11 3.47 3.18 5.26
N VAL A 12 4.52 2.59 5.83
CA VAL A 12 5.90 2.98 5.51
C VAL A 12 6.26 2.55 4.09
N GLN A 13 5.86 1.34 3.69
CA GLN A 13 6.06 0.88 2.32
C GLN A 13 5.21 1.67 1.32
N MET A 14 3.96 1.99 1.66
CA MET A 14 3.11 2.86 0.84
C MET A 14 3.76 4.21 0.55
N VAL A 15 4.24 4.90 1.59
CA VAL A 15 4.88 6.21 1.43
C VAL A 15 6.17 6.12 0.61
N ARG A 16 6.95 5.04 0.76
CA ARG A 16 8.14 4.80 -0.08
C ARG A 16 7.77 4.62 -1.55
N GLU A 17 6.75 3.82 -1.85
CA GLU A 17 6.29 3.62 -3.23
C GLU A 17 5.80 4.93 -3.87
N ILE A 18 5.05 5.75 -3.12
CA ILE A 18 4.60 7.06 -3.59
C ILE A 18 5.78 8.00 -3.85
N ARG A 19 6.76 8.04 -2.94
CA ARG A 19 7.97 8.86 -3.10
C ARG A 19 8.77 8.43 -4.32
N ASP A 20 8.95 7.12 -4.50
CA ASP A 20 9.74 6.57 -5.61
C ASP A 20 9.02 6.77 -6.95
N ALA A 21 7.69 6.68 -6.99
CA ALA A 21 6.89 7.08 -8.15
C ALA A 21 6.97 8.59 -8.43
N SER A 22 6.96 9.44 -7.40
CA SER A 22 7.15 10.88 -7.55
C SER A 22 8.53 11.25 -8.09
N TYR A 23 9.57 10.52 -7.68
CA TYR A 23 10.90 10.68 -8.24
C TYR A 23 10.95 10.26 -9.71
N ARG A 24 10.37 9.11 -10.07
CA ARG A 24 10.31 8.64 -11.46
C ARG A 24 9.48 9.57 -12.36
N GLN A 25 8.38 10.13 -11.87
CA GLN A 25 7.62 11.14 -12.60
C GLN A 25 8.48 12.33 -13.05
N LYS A 26 9.49 12.70 -12.27
CA LYS A 26 10.39 13.82 -12.58
C LYS A 26 11.59 13.43 -13.45
N THR A 27 11.96 12.16 -13.47
CA THR A 27 13.25 11.70 -14.02
C THR A 27 13.12 10.72 -15.17
N ASP A 28 11.99 10.03 -15.29
CA ASP A 28 11.70 9.06 -16.34
C ASP A 28 10.84 9.70 -17.44
N PRO A 29 11.37 9.88 -18.67
CA PRO A 29 10.60 10.42 -19.79
C PRO A 29 9.44 9.51 -20.24
N ASN A 30 9.44 8.22 -19.85
CA ASN A 30 8.40 7.25 -20.17
C ASN A 30 7.50 6.94 -18.95
N PHE A 31 7.47 7.82 -17.95
CA PHE A 31 6.67 7.62 -16.75
C PHE A 31 5.19 7.35 -17.09
N ASP A 32 4.65 6.25 -16.56
CA ASP A 32 3.23 5.91 -16.72
C ASP A 32 2.37 6.77 -15.77
N PRO A 33 1.51 7.66 -16.28
CA PRO A 33 0.63 8.49 -15.43
C PRO A 33 -0.32 7.66 -14.55
N LYS A 34 -0.60 6.40 -14.92
CA LYS A 34 -1.46 5.48 -14.15
C LYS A 34 -0.74 4.85 -12.97
N GLU A 35 0.57 5.05 -12.81
CA GLU A 35 1.33 4.45 -11.72
C GLU A 35 0.80 4.85 -10.33
N PHE A 36 0.50 6.13 -10.11
CA PHE A 36 -0.09 6.59 -8.85
C PHE A 36 -1.46 5.95 -8.57
N GLN A 37 -2.27 5.76 -9.62
CA GLN A 37 -3.57 5.10 -9.49
C GLN A 37 -3.40 3.64 -9.06
N ARG A 38 -2.46 2.90 -9.67
CA ARG A 38 -2.15 1.51 -9.28
C ARG A 38 -1.64 1.41 -7.85
N ILE A 39 -0.77 2.34 -7.43
CA ILE A 39 -0.28 2.41 -6.05
C ILE A 39 -1.47 2.63 -5.10
N LYS A 40 -2.33 3.60 -5.38
CA LYS A 40 -3.54 3.86 -4.57
C LYS A 40 -4.42 2.62 -4.45
N GLU A 41 -4.78 1.99 -5.57
CA GLU A 41 -5.64 0.80 -5.59
C GLU A 41 -5.05 -0.37 -4.80
N LYS A 42 -3.74 -0.63 -4.97
CA LYS A 42 -3.01 -1.67 -4.22
C LYS A 42 -3.13 -1.44 -2.71
N TRP A 43 -2.82 -0.23 -2.25
CA TRP A 43 -2.78 0.06 -0.82
C TRP A 43 -4.17 0.17 -0.19
N THR A 44 -5.16 0.69 -0.93
CA THR A 44 -6.58 0.64 -0.50
C THR A 44 -7.03 -0.79 -0.28
N LYS A 45 -6.77 -1.70 -1.23
CA LYS A 45 -7.15 -3.11 -1.11
C LYS A 45 -6.50 -3.80 0.09
N LEU A 46 -5.22 -3.52 0.36
CA LEU A 46 -4.51 -4.07 1.51
C LEU A 46 -5.06 -3.53 2.83
N LEU A 47 -5.45 -2.25 2.89
CA LEU A 47 -6.09 -1.66 4.05
C LEU A 47 -7.45 -2.31 4.33
N GLU A 48 -8.31 -2.43 3.32
CA GLU A 48 -9.62 -3.08 3.46
C GLU A 48 -9.50 -4.55 3.91
N GLN A 49 -8.49 -5.27 3.42
CA GLN A 49 -8.22 -6.64 3.86
C GLN A 49 -7.77 -6.69 5.32
N GLN A 50 -6.89 -5.79 5.74
CA GLN A 50 -6.45 -5.67 7.13
C GLN A 50 -7.64 -5.36 8.06
N GLU A 51 -8.53 -4.45 7.66
CA GLU A 51 -9.73 -4.11 8.42
C GLU A 51 -10.67 -5.29 8.56
N LYS A 52 -10.92 -6.03 7.46
CA LYS A 52 -11.72 -7.27 7.51
C LYS A 52 -11.11 -8.33 8.42
N GLU A 53 -9.79 -8.51 8.40
CA GLU A 53 -9.12 -9.44 9.32
C GLU A 53 -9.22 -8.98 10.78
N ASN A 54 -9.07 -7.67 11.04
CA ASN A 54 -9.21 -7.11 12.38
C ASN A 54 -10.64 -7.30 12.92
N LEU A 55 -11.66 -7.08 12.09
CA LEU A 55 -13.06 -7.31 12.44
C LEU A 55 -13.35 -8.78 12.75
N LYS A 56 -12.82 -9.72 11.94
CA LYS A 56 -12.99 -11.17 12.18
C LYS A 56 -12.34 -11.66 13.47
N ILE A 57 -11.28 -10.98 13.94
CA ILE A 57 -10.62 -11.32 15.22
C ILE A 57 -11.41 -10.77 16.42
N LEU A 58 -12.25 -9.75 16.22
CA LEU A 58 -13.02 -9.09 17.27
C LEU A 58 -14.40 -9.73 17.53
N VAL A 59 -14.84 -10.68 16.69
CA VAL A 59 -16.09 -11.45 16.81
C VAL A 59 -15.77 -12.87 17.29
#